data_AF-A0A2A2QXH9-F1
#
_entry.id   AF-A0A2A2QXH9-F1
#
_cell.length_a   1.000
_cell.length_b   1.000
_cell.length_c   1.000
_cell.angle_alpha   90.00
_cell.angle_beta   90.00
_cell.angle_gamma   90.00
#
_symmetry.space_group_name_H-M   'P 1'
#
loop_
_entity.id
_entity.type
_entity.pdbx_description
1 polymer ?
#
loop_
_entity_poly.entity_id
_entity_poly.type
_entity_poly.pdbx_seq_one_letter_code
_entity_poly.pdbx_strand_id
1 'polypeptide(L)'
;MGLPAQLQQEFIAEFKCAPTIVLRATCDIMGEAGLTWVACDGSVVACFSKPAGGEFTRFDYAVSAATALEAGSDGDTLLFQARFPEGEFVLRLPPSEGLALEKLVALQPDMDSVNLIRPPAALTPHLVCAAAVYTLAQSDGTFAQEELDWVVARFGNQNSFRRAGAWVNKHGFTTLLTEAERLLTPVERNCVLVNLIDLGFSDNKLSKAEDGLLTDWRQIAPLSEKDYQRCYDSILAGASLGVMVNETPSGPDWTPINLLCAAVLGVTRHQPEIAERRLKALERRIQSTDAMNSGQTYLEQLGDDGLATVLSGMLQPAQRSCVLANVLREAHLLGEPSPEVVAFLQLLREGLEIAPDEFEACAKVFRQLGNTALFLESPGRK
;
A
#
# COMPACT_ATOMS: atom_id res chain seq x y z
N MET A 1 32.07 -4.04 5.05
CA MET A 1 32.85 -4.26 6.30
C MET A 1 32.98 -5.77 6.51
N GLY A 2 34.05 -6.28 7.14
CA GLY A 2 34.21 -7.73 7.36
C GLY A 2 33.64 -8.17 8.72
N LEU A 3 33.18 -9.42 8.81
CA LEU A 3 32.74 -10.03 10.07
C LEU A 3 33.96 -10.18 11.00
N PRO A 4 33.84 -9.94 12.32
CA PRO A 4 34.95 -10.15 13.26
C PRO A 4 35.52 -11.57 13.17
N ALA A 5 36.84 -11.70 13.24
CA ALA A 5 37.54 -12.97 12.96
C ALA A 5 37.01 -14.17 13.75
N GLN A 6 36.65 -13.97 15.03
CA GLN A 6 36.06 -15.02 15.86
C GLN A 6 34.70 -15.49 15.34
N LEU A 7 33.79 -14.56 15.05
CA LEU A 7 32.46 -14.88 14.51
C LEU A 7 32.55 -15.46 13.10
N GLN A 8 33.54 -15.03 12.32
CA GLN A 8 33.81 -15.60 11.01
C GLN A 8 34.30 -17.05 11.09
N GLN A 9 35.18 -17.36 12.04
CA GLN A 9 35.59 -18.75 12.30
C GLN A 9 34.40 -19.60 12.74
N GLU A 10 33.52 -19.06 13.59
CA GLU A 10 32.30 -19.74 14.03
C GLU A 10 31.35 -20.03 12.87
N PHE A 11 31.10 -19.04 12.01
CA PHE A 11 30.28 -19.19 10.80
C PHE A 11 30.85 -20.27 9.86
N ILE A 12 32.16 -20.21 9.56
CA ILE A 12 32.83 -21.18 8.69
C ILE A 12 32.82 -22.58 9.32
N ALA A 13 32.99 -22.67 10.63
CA ALA A 13 32.96 -23.95 11.34
C ALA A 13 31.58 -24.62 11.25
N GLU A 14 30.51 -23.85 11.30
CA GLU A 14 29.13 -24.35 11.16
C GLU A 14 28.80 -24.69 9.70
N PHE A 15 28.84 -23.69 8.81
CA PHE A 15 28.28 -23.80 7.45
C PHE A 15 29.28 -24.29 6.40
N LYS A 16 30.56 -24.48 6.79
CA LYS A 16 31.65 -24.96 5.92
C LYS A 16 31.95 -24.06 4.72
N CYS A 17 31.49 -22.81 4.76
CA CYS A 17 31.74 -21.79 3.74
C CYS A 17 31.97 -20.42 4.39
N ALA A 18 32.59 -19.50 3.65
CA ALA A 18 32.70 -18.11 4.07
C ALA A 18 31.38 -17.37 3.77
N PRO A 19 30.99 -16.40 4.60
CA PRO A 19 29.82 -15.57 4.30
C PRO A 19 30.10 -14.70 3.06
N THR A 20 29.13 -14.63 2.16
CA THR A 20 29.16 -13.79 0.96
C THR A 20 28.60 -12.40 1.19
N ILE A 21 27.72 -12.25 2.19
CA ILE A 21 27.11 -11.00 2.61
C ILE A 21 27.34 -10.82 4.12
N VAL A 22 27.75 -9.63 4.53
CA VAL A 22 27.93 -9.28 5.95
C VAL A 22 27.36 -7.89 6.20
N LEU A 23 26.54 -7.75 7.24
CA LEU A 23 25.98 -6.49 7.73
C LEU A 23 26.31 -6.28 9.20
N ARG A 24 26.32 -5.01 9.61
CA ARG A 24 26.45 -4.62 11.02
C ARG A 24 25.33 -3.68 11.44
N ALA A 25 24.48 -4.13 12.36
CA ALA A 25 23.42 -3.33 12.97
C ALA A 25 23.87 -2.73 14.31
N THR A 26 23.37 -1.54 14.63
CA THR A 26 23.66 -0.79 15.88
C THR A 26 22.69 -1.11 17.01
N CYS A 27 22.01 -2.26 16.94
CA CYS A 27 21.10 -2.77 17.94
C CYS A 27 21.27 -4.30 18.08
N ASP A 28 20.74 -4.87 19.16
CA ASP A 28 20.60 -6.32 19.26
C ASP A 28 19.42 -6.83 18.38
N ILE A 29 19.20 -8.15 18.37
CA ILE A 29 18.18 -8.81 17.54
C ILE A 29 16.76 -8.50 18.02
N MET A 30 16.61 -8.00 19.24
CA MET A 30 15.34 -7.54 19.80
C MET A 30 15.07 -6.07 19.47
N GLY A 31 16.01 -5.38 18.81
CA GLY A 31 15.91 -3.96 18.47
C GLY A 31 16.38 -3.01 19.57
N GLU A 32 16.92 -3.55 20.67
CA GLU A 32 17.38 -2.80 21.84
C GLU A 32 18.85 -2.38 21.71
N ALA A 33 19.34 -1.61 22.68
CA ALA A 33 20.72 -1.14 22.70
C ALA A 33 21.71 -2.33 22.71
N GLY A 34 22.49 -2.47 21.64
CA GLY A 34 23.34 -3.65 21.43
C GLY A 34 24.06 -3.63 20.09
N LEU A 35 24.50 -4.80 19.65
CA LEU A 35 25.19 -4.98 18.39
C LEU A 35 24.81 -6.33 17.77
N THR A 36 24.44 -6.30 16.49
CA THR A 36 24.17 -7.52 15.71
C THR A 36 25.00 -7.54 14.45
N TRP A 37 25.69 -8.64 14.21
CA TRP A 37 26.30 -8.95 12.92
C TRP A 37 25.40 -9.94 12.19
N VAL A 38 25.08 -9.65 10.94
CA VAL A 38 24.37 -10.59 10.06
C VAL A 38 25.37 -11.11 9.06
N ALA A 39 25.45 -12.43 8.91
CA ALA A 39 26.30 -13.12 7.94
C ALA A 39 25.44 -14.06 7.10
N CYS A 40 25.60 -14.03 5.79
CA CYS A 40 24.81 -14.85 4.89
C CYS A 40 25.68 -15.41 3.75
N ASP A 41 25.46 -16.67 3.38
CA ASP A 41 26.14 -17.38 2.29
C ASP A 41 25.25 -17.57 1.04
N GLY A 42 24.03 -17.02 1.05
CA GLY A 42 23.00 -17.22 0.04
C GLY A 42 21.92 -18.24 0.42
N SER A 43 22.20 -19.12 1.39
CA SER A 43 21.28 -20.18 1.85
C SER A 43 20.82 -20.01 3.29
N VAL A 44 21.67 -19.44 4.14
CA VAL A 44 21.40 -19.18 5.57
C VAL A 44 21.70 -17.73 5.91
N VAL A 45 20.90 -17.15 6.79
CA VAL A 45 21.14 -15.89 7.49
C VAL A 45 21.48 -16.22 8.94
N ALA A 46 22.73 -16.00 9.34
CA ALA A 46 23.18 -16.14 10.73
C ALA A 46 23.31 -14.76 11.38
N CYS A 47 22.58 -14.53 12.46
CA CYS A 47 22.62 -13.32 13.27
C CYS A 47 23.41 -13.58 14.55
N PHE A 48 24.56 -12.93 14.69
CA PHE A 48 25.34 -12.91 15.94
C PHE A 48 24.99 -11.63 16.69
N SER A 49 24.17 -11.76 17.72
CA SER A 49 23.61 -10.61 18.42
C SER A 49 24.00 -10.56 19.89
N LYS A 50 24.29 -9.37 20.40
CA LYS A 50 24.50 -9.14 21.84
C LYS A 50 23.84 -7.85 22.31
N PRO A 51 23.27 -7.84 23.52
CA PRO A 51 22.86 -6.60 24.17
C PRO A 51 24.10 -5.80 24.61
N ALA A 52 23.93 -4.52 24.91
CA ALA A 52 25.01 -3.65 25.40
C ALA A 52 25.64 -4.22 26.69
N GLY A 53 26.94 -4.53 26.63
CA GLY A 53 27.69 -5.14 27.73
C GLY A 53 27.54 -6.66 27.87
N GLY A 54 26.76 -7.31 26.99
CA GLY A 54 26.57 -8.77 26.98
C GLY A 54 27.51 -9.54 26.05
N GLU A 55 27.26 -10.84 25.94
CA GLU A 55 27.95 -11.76 25.02
C GLU A 55 27.10 -12.04 23.77
N PHE A 56 27.76 -12.49 22.70
CA PHE A 56 27.08 -12.84 21.46
C PHE A 56 26.30 -14.14 21.59
N THR A 57 25.05 -14.12 21.13
CA THR A 57 24.20 -15.28 20.89
C THR A 57 23.96 -15.41 19.40
N ARG A 58 23.97 -16.64 18.88
CA ARG A 58 23.77 -16.94 17.47
C ARG A 58 22.34 -17.38 17.18
N PHE A 59 21.76 -16.85 16.11
CA PHE A 59 20.45 -17.21 15.58
C PHE A 59 20.59 -17.53 14.10
N ASP A 60 20.17 -18.72 13.69
CA ASP A 60 20.36 -19.21 12.33
C ASP A 60 19.01 -19.37 11.64
N TYR A 61 18.88 -18.81 10.44
CA TYR A 61 17.63 -18.85 9.66
C TYR A 61 17.89 -19.29 8.23
N ALA A 62 17.10 -20.22 7.71
CA ALA A 62 17.18 -20.60 6.30
C ALA A 62 16.56 -19.49 5.42
N VAL A 63 17.29 -19.01 4.41
CA VAL A 63 16.81 -18.00 3.45
C VAL A 63 15.54 -18.50 2.75
N SER A 64 15.48 -19.78 2.39
CA SER A 64 14.30 -20.40 1.76
C SER A 64 13.07 -20.46 2.66
N ALA A 65 13.25 -20.33 3.98
CA ALA A 65 12.15 -20.25 4.94
C ALA A 65 11.72 -18.80 5.21
N ALA A 66 12.46 -17.80 4.73
CA ALA A 66 12.10 -16.40 4.92
C ALA A 66 10.75 -16.11 4.27
N THR A 67 9.84 -15.53 5.05
CA THR A 67 8.60 -14.97 4.51
C THR A 67 8.86 -13.58 3.94
N ALA A 68 9.74 -12.81 4.59
CA ALA A 68 10.27 -11.54 4.09
C ALA A 68 11.70 -11.27 4.54
N LEU A 69 12.42 -10.60 3.65
CA LEU A 69 13.66 -9.87 3.84
C LEU A 69 13.41 -8.48 3.22
N GLU A 70 13.26 -7.46 4.04
CA GLU A 70 12.84 -6.12 3.61
C GLU A 70 13.87 -5.07 4.02
N ALA A 71 14.14 -4.14 3.11
CA ALA A 71 14.90 -2.92 3.40
C ALA A 71 13.92 -1.77 3.64
N GLY A 72 14.20 -0.97 4.67
CA GLY A 72 13.47 0.26 4.97
C GLY A 72 14.42 1.37 5.41
N SER A 73 13.85 2.50 5.80
CA SER A 73 14.59 3.63 6.36
C SER A 73 13.76 4.38 7.40
N ASP A 74 14.42 4.84 8.45
CA ASP A 74 13.89 5.75 9.47
C ASP A 74 14.85 6.95 9.59
N GLY A 75 14.55 8.02 8.86
CA GLY A 75 15.45 9.15 8.67
C GLY A 75 16.78 8.73 8.03
N ASP A 76 17.88 9.04 8.71
CA ASP A 76 19.24 8.68 8.28
C ASP A 76 19.65 7.24 8.64
N THR A 77 18.72 6.43 9.18
CA THR A 77 19.00 5.05 9.60
C THR A 77 18.36 4.07 8.62
N LEU A 78 19.13 3.10 8.14
CA LEU A 78 18.58 2.00 7.34
C LEU A 78 17.94 0.97 8.27
N LEU A 79 16.85 0.34 7.82
CA LEU A 79 16.19 -0.73 8.53
C LEU A 79 16.30 -2.02 7.72
N PHE A 80 16.64 -3.12 8.38
CA PHE A 80 16.48 -4.46 7.84
C PHE A 80 15.45 -5.19 8.66
N GLN A 81 14.35 -5.57 8.03
CA GLN A 81 13.31 -6.38 8.65
C GLN A 81 13.35 -7.78 8.04
N ALA A 82 13.45 -8.79 8.89
CA ALA A 82 13.40 -10.18 8.45
C ALA A 82 12.32 -10.93 9.21
N ARG A 83 11.58 -11.78 8.49
CA ARG A 83 10.49 -12.58 9.07
C ARG A 83 10.64 -14.03 8.66
N PHE A 84 10.72 -14.89 9.67
CA PHE A 84 10.82 -16.34 9.54
C PHE A 84 9.66 -16.99 10.32
N PRO A 85 9.34 -18.28 10.07
CA PRO A 85 8.32 -19.00 10.82
C PRO A 85 8.56 -19.01 12.34
N GLU A 86 9.81 -18.96 12.75
CA GLU A 86 10.26 -19.00 14.14
C GLU A 86 10.25 -17.63 14.83
N GLY A 87 10.15 -16.53 14.06
CA GLY A 87 10.11 -15.18 14.61
C GLY A 87 10.43 -14.09 13.58
N GLU A 88 10.23 -12.84 14.01
CA GLU A 88 10.60 -11.65 13.24
C GLU A 88 11.55 -10.76 14.05
N PHE A 89 12.36 -10.00 13.33
CA PHE A 89 13.22 -8.99 13.93
C PHE A 89 13.43 -7.79 13.00
N VAL A 90 13.74 -6.65 13.60
CA VAL A 90 14.07 -5.41 12.89
C VAL A 90 15.41 -4.91 13.38
N LEU A 91 16.35 -4.72 12.46
CA LEU A 91 17.69 -4.24 12.74
C LEU A 91 17.88 -2.82 12.21
N ARG A 92 18.45 -1.95 13.04
CA ARG A 92 18.89 -0.60 12.65
C ARG A 92 20.32 -0.65 12.14
N LEU A 93 20.52 -0.22 10.91
CA LEU A 93 21.77 -0.28 10.16
C LEU A 93 22.26 1.14 9.87
N PRO A 94 23.57 1.40 9.93
CA PRO A 94 24.12 2.66 9.45
C PRO A 94 24.02 2.73 7.91
N PRO A 95 23.95 3.94 7.31
CA PRO A 95 23.87 4.12 5.86
C PRO A 95 24.93 3.39 5.04
N SER A 96 26.11 3.16 5.61
CA SER A 96 27.21 2.44 4.96
C SER A 96 26.89 1.00 4.58
N GLU A 97 25.85 0.41 5.16
CA GLU A 97 25.46 -0.99 4.91
C GLU A 97 24.49 -1.15 3.72
N GLY A 98 24.06 -0.05 3.08
CA GLY A 98 23.01 -0.08 2.04
C GLY A 98 23.23 -1.11 0.92
N LEU A 99 24.44 -1.15 0.35
CA LEU A 99 24.74 -2.10 -0.74
C LEU A 99 24.68 -3.57 -0.29
N ALA A 100 25.09 -3.86 0.95
CA ALA A 100 25.02 -5.22 1.47
C ALA A 100 23.57 -5.60 1.83
N LEU A 101 22.78 -4.61 2.27
CA LEU A 101 21.36 -4.79 2.58
C LEU A 101 20.56 -5.10 1.31
N GLU A 102 20.80 -4.36 0.23
CA GLU A 102 20.20 -4.62 -1.08
C GLU A 102 20.49 -6.04 -1.56
N LYS A 103 21.74 -6.52 -1.43
CA LYS A 103 22.11 -7.89 -1.80
C LYS A 103 21.41 -8.94 -0.94
N LEU A 104 21.24 -8.67 0.35
CA LEU A 104 20.56 -9.60 1.27
C LEU A 104 19.07 -9.69 0.94
N VAL A 105 18.42 -8.54 0.72
CA VAL A 105 17.00 -8.46 0.35
C VAL A 105 16.75 -9.06 -1.04
N ALA A 106 17.71 -8.97 -1.96
CA ALA A 106 17.62 -9.63 -3.26
C ALA A 106 17.62 -11.18 -3.19
N LEU A 107 17.96 -11.77 -2.04
CA LEU A 107 17.81 -13.21 -1.80
C LEU A 107 16.37 -13.59 -1.42
N GLN A 108 15.42 -12.64 -1.43
CA GLN A 108 14.00 -12.89 -1.21
C GLN A 108 13.56 -14.09 -2.07
N PRO A 109 12.92 -15.11 -1.47
CA PRO A 109 12.40 -16.22 -2.25
C PRO A 109 11.38 -15.73 -3.29
N ASP A 110 11.51 -16.29 -4.50
CA ASP A 110 10.72 -15.94 -5.69
C ASP A 110 9.21 -16.06 -5.44
N MET A 111 8.39 -15.26 -6.11
CA MET A 111 6.95 -15.12 -5.88
C MET A 111 6.18 -16.45 -6.06
N ASP A 112 6.67 -17.37 -6.88
CA ASP A 112 6.09 -18.72 -7.08
C ASP A 112 6.22 -19.64 -5.85
N SER A 113 6.96 -19.22 -4.82
CA SER A 113 7.16 -19.97 -3.59
C SER A 113 6.01 -19.88 -2.58
N VAL A 114 4.82 -19.35 -2.94
CA VAL A 114 3.63 -19.39 -2.06
C VAL A 114 3.33 -20.83 -1.60
N ASN A 115 3.65 -21.83 -2.42
CA ASN A 115 3.53 -23.25 -2.09
C ASN A 115 4.50 -23.74 -0.98
N LEU A 116 5.56 -22.98 -0.69
CA LEU A 116 6.53 -23.25 0.38
C LEU A 116 6.19 -22.49 1.67
N ILE A 117 5.37 -21.44 1.60
CA ILE A 117 4.92 -20.68 2.77
C ILE A 117 3.89 -21.50 3.52
N ARG A 118 4.19 -21.84 4.79
CA ARG A 118 3.23 -22.55 5.63
C ARG A 118 1.97 -21.69 5.80
N PRO A 119 0.78 -22.18 5.42
CA PRO A 119 -0.44 -21.42 5.63
C PRO A 119 -0.66 -21.20 7.13
N PRO A 120 -1.16 -20.02 7.54
CA PRO A 120 -1.52 -19.77 8.94
C PRO A 120 -2.52 -20.83 9.44
N ALA A 121 -2.45 -21.16 10.72
CA ALA A 121 -3.34 -22.16 11.31
C ALA A 121 -4.81 -21.71 11.32
N ALA A 122 -5.06 -20.41 11.43
CA ALA A 122 -6.37 -19.77 11.37
C ALA A 122 -6.25 -18.38 10.77
N LEU A 123 -7.33 -17.88 10.17
CA LEU A 123 -7.43 -16.50 9.72
C LEU A 123 -7.78 -15.57 10.88
N THR A 124 -7.19 -14.38 10.86
CA THR A 124 -7.62 -13.20 11.62
C THR A 124 -8.33 -12.24 10.66
N PRO A 125 -9.05 -11.20 11.14
CA PRO A 125 -9.67 -10.19 10.27
C PRO A 125 -8.70 -9.59 9.24
N HIS A 126 -7.47 -9.28 9.65
CA HIS A 126 -6.39 -8.81 8.80
C HIS A 126 -6.02 -9.82 7.69
N LEU A 127 -5.86 -11.09 8.07
CA LEU A 127 -5.54 -12.15 7.10
C LEU A 127 -6.72 -12.49 6.18
N VAL A 128 -7.97 -12.30 6.61
CA VAL A 128 -9.14 -12.38 5.71
C VAL A 128 -9.04 -11.30 4.62
N CYS A 129 -8.67 -10.07 4.97
CA CYS A 129 -8.49 -8.98 3.99
C CYS A 129 -7.35 -9.28 3.02
N ALA A 130 -6.21 -9.74 3.54
CA ALA A 130 -5.09 -10.13 2.72
C ALA A 130 -5.43 -11.30 1.78
N ALA A 131 -6.22 -12.27 2.24
CA ALA A 131 -6.71 -13.38 1.42
C ALA A 131 -7.67 -12.90 0.33
N ALA A 132 -8.57 -11.97 0.66
CA ALA A 132 -9.50 -11.37 -0.30
C ALA A 132 -8.76 -10.67 -1.45
N VAL A 133 -7.80 -9.83 -1.09
CA VAL A 133 -6.92 -9.10 -2.02
C VAL A 133 -6.12 -10.09 -2.88
N TYR A 134 -5.54 -11.13 -2.26
CA TYR A 134 -4.83 -12.19 -2.99
C TYR A 134 -5.73 -12.89 -4.00
N THR A 135 -6.96 -13.24 -3.62
CA THR A 135 -7.87 -13.93 -4.55
C THR A 135 -8.23 -13.10 -5.76
N LEU A 136 -8.40 -11.79 -5.59
CA LEU A 136 -8.70 -10.88 -6.69
C LEU A 136 -7.48 -10.75 -7.63
N ALA A 137 -6.32 -10.39 -7.05
CA ALA A 137 -5.09 -10.14 -7.82
C ALA A 137 -4.51 -11.40 -8.48
N GLN A 138 -4.83 -12.59 -7.99
CA GLN A 138 -4.38 -13.85 -8.60
C GLN A 138 -5.36 -14.37 -9.66
N SER A 139 -6.54 -13.75 -9.81
CA SER A 139 -7.68 -14.34 -10.52
C SER A 139 -7.44 -14.53 -12.03
N ASP A 140 -6.59 -13.71 -12.63
CA ASP A 140 -6.19 -13.80 -14.04
C ASP A 140 -4.90 -14.62 -14.24
N GLY A 141 -4.26 -15.07 -13.15
CA GLY A 141 -3.05 -15.88 -13.13
C GLY A 141 -1.75 -15.09 -12.95
N THR A 142 -1.77 -13.76 -12.95
CA THR A 142 -0.55 -12.92 -12.90
C THR A 142 -0.73 -11.69 -12.03
N PHE A 143 0.20 -11.43 -11.12
CA PHE A 143 0.20 -10.18 -10.35
C PHE A 143 0.81 -9.04 -11.17
N ALA A 144 0.04 -8.00 -11.45
CA ALA A 144 0.57 -6.77 -12.04
C ALA A 144 1.40 -5.99 -11.00
N GLN A 145 2.38 -5.19 -11.46
CA GLN A 145 3.22 -4.40 -10.57
C GLN A 145 2.38 -3.37 -9.78
N GLU A 146 1.36 -2.81 -10.42
CA GLU A 146 0.41 -1.85 -9.86
C GLU A 146 -0.38 -2.45 -8.69
N GLU A 147 -0.80 -3.72 -8.79
CA GLU A 147 -1.49 -4.42 -7.71
C GLU A 147 -0.55 -4.72 -6.53
N LEU A 148 0.70 -5.09 -6.81
CA LEU A 148 1.70 -5.31 -5.77
C LEU A 148 2.06 -4.01 -5.05
N ASP A 149 2.19 -2.91 -5.78
CA ASP A 149 2.37 -1.57 -5.22
C ASP A 149 1.18 -1.17 -4.36
N TRP A 150 -0.05 -1.49 -4.80
CA TRP A 150 -1.28 -1.30 -4.02
C TRP A 150 -1.24 -2.11 -2.71
N VAL A 151 -0.86 -3.40 -2.78
CA VAL A 151 -0.72 -4.28 -1.60
C VAL A 151 0.28 -3.69 -0.61
N VAL A 152 1.46 -3.28 -1.07
CA VAL A 152 2.48 -2.68 -0.20
C VAL A 152 1.99 -1.37 0.40
N ALA A 153 1.31 -0.53 -0.38
CA ALA A 153 0.75 0.72 0.12
C ALA A 153 -0.33 0.51 1.21
N ARG A 154 -1.07 -0.60 1.14
CA ARG A 154 -2.20 -0.90 2.04
C ARG A 154 -1.81 -1.69 3.28
N PHE A 155 -1.00 -2.74 3.10
CA PHE A 155 -0.59 -3.66 4.16
C PHE A 155 0.80 -3.34 4.73
N GLY A 156 1.51 -2.39 4.13
CA GLY A 156 2.90 -2.04 4.46
C GLY A 156 3.94 -3.06 3.99
N ASN A 157 3.52 -4.27 3.60
CA ASN A 157 4.38 -5.37 3.13
C ASN A 157 3.57 -6.45 2.40
N GLN A 158 4.27 -7.38 1.75
CA GLN A 158 3.65 -8.48 1.02
C GLN A 158 3.45 -9.76 1.86
N ASN A 159 3.90 -9.81 3.12
CA ASN A 159 3.91 -11.07 3.89
C ASN A 159 2.51 -11.56 4.23
N SER A 160 1.66 -10.64 4.68
CA SER A 160 0.27 -10.96 5.00
C SER A 160 -0.46 -11.46 3.77
N PHE A 161 -0.24 -10.79 2.64
CA PHE A 161 -0.74 -11.18 1.33
C PHE A 161 -0.30 -12.60 0.93
N ARG A 162 1.00 -12.91 0.99
CA ARG A 162 1.53 -14.24 0.66
C ARG A 162 1.03 -15.35 1.59
N ARG A 163 1.04 -15.12 2.91
CA ARG A 163 0.56 -16.08 3.92
C ARG A 163 -0.92 -16.37 3.77
N ALA A 164 -1.72 -15.34 3.53
CA ALA A 164 -3.14 -15.47 3.31
C ALA A 164 -3.44 -16.18 1.98
N GLY A 165 -2.65 -15.92 0.92
CA GLY A 165 -2.72 -16.66 -0.34
C GLY A 165 -2.44 -18.15 -0.17
N ALA A 166 -1.40 -18.52 0.57
CA ALA A 166 -1.12 -19.92 0.91
C ALA A 166 -2.29 -20.58 1.66
N TRP A 167 -2.98 -19.83 2.52
CA TRP A 167 -4.19 -20.33 3.19
C TRP A 167 -5.31 -20.60 2.20
N VAL A 168 -5.59 -19.67 1.27
CA VAL A 168 -6.64 -19.83 0.27
C VAL A 168 -6.33 -20.97 -0.68
N ASN A 169 -5.09 -21.11 -1.15
CA ASN A 169 -4.68 -22.21 -2.04
C ASN A 169 -4.91 -23.58 -1.38
N LYS A 170 -4.82 -23.66 -0.05
CA LYS A 170 -5.09 -24.88 0.71
C LYS A 170 -6.58 -25.13 0.99
N HIS A 171 -7.37 -24.10 1.31
CA HIS A 171 -8.74 -24.27 1.83
C HIS A 171 -9.84 -23.86 0.83
N GLY A 172 -9.50 -23.13 -0.23
CA GLY A 172 -10.41 -22.66 -1.26
C GLY A 172 -11.13 -21.34 -0.94
N PHE A 173 -11.59 -20.66 -2.00
CA PHE A 173 -12.26 -19.36 -1.93
C PHE A 173 -13.62 -19.42 -1.19
N THR A 174 -14.42 -20.47 -1.40
CA THR A 174 -15.71 -20.61 -0.69
C THR A 174 -15.54 -20.66 0.83
N THR A 175 -14.47 -21.32 1.30
CA THR A 175 -14.13 -21.36 2.72
C THR A 175 -13.69 -19.97 3.22
N LEU A 176 -12.97 -19.20 2.40
CA LEU A 176 -12.62 -17.81 2.72
C LEU A 176 -13.87 -16.95 2.96
N LEU A 177 -14.88 -17.03 2.10
CA LEU A 177 -16.13 -16.28 2.29
C LEU A 177 -16.82 -16.66 3.60
N THR A 178 -16.87 -17.95 3.93
CA THR A 178 -17.44 -18.44 5.19
C THR A 178 -16.68 -17.89 6.41
N GLU A 179 -15.34 -17.89 6.36
CA GLU A 179 -14.52 -17.31 7.43
C GLU A 179 -14.68 -15.79 7.50
N ALA A 180 -14.85 -15.10 6.38
CA ALA A 180 -15.10 -13.67 6.33
C ALA A 180 -16.42 -13.30 7.02
N GLU A 181 -17.50 -14.04 6.78
CA GLU A 181 -18.78 -13.82 7.48
C GLU A 181 -18.67 -14.05 8.99
N ARG A 182 -17.83 -15.01 9.41
CA ARG A 182 -17.62 -15.36 10.81
C ARG A 182 -16.74 -14.35 11.55
N LEU A 183 -15.69 -13.84 10.90
CA LEU A 183 -14.64 -13.04 11.51
C LEU A 183 -14.84 -11.54 11.34
N LEU A 184 -15.51 -11.10 10.28
CA LEU A 184 -15.69 -9.69 9.95
C LEU A 184 -17.09 -9.21 10.34
N THR A 185 -17.14 -8.04 10.95
CA THR A 185 -18.40 -7.32 11.14
C THR A 185 -19.00 -6.93 9.78
N PRO A 186 -20.31 -6.64 9.72
CA PRO A 186 -20.95 -6.17 8.48
C PRO A 186 -20.29 -4.89 7.90
N VAL A 187 -19.79 -4.00 8.76
CA VAL A 187 -19.05 -2.79 8.34
C VAL A 187 -17.67 -3.12 7.78
N GLU A 188 -16.95 -4.07 8.39
CA GLU A 188 -15.64 -4.53 7.90
C GLU A 188 -15.77 -5.24 6.55
N ARG A 189 -16.81 -6.04 6.33
CA ARG A 189 -17.09 -6.67 5.02
C ARG A 189 -17.31 -5.63 3.92
N ASN A 190 -18.03 -4.55 4.22
CA ASN A 190 -18.17 -3.43 3.29
C ASN A 190 -16.83 -2.76 3.00
N CYS A 191 -15.99 -2.56 4.03
CA CYS A 191 -14.66 -2.01 3.86
C CYS A 191 -13.80 -2.89 2.93
N VAL A 192 -13.81 -4.21 3.12
CA VAL A 192 -13.13 -5.17 2.24
C VAL A 192 -13.62 -5.01 0.81
N LEU A 193 -14.93 -5.05 0.58
CA LEU A 193 -15.49 -4.94 -0.77
C LEU A 193 -15.11 -3.64 -1.47
N VAL A 194 -15.19 -2.49 -0.80
CA VAL A 194 -14.80 -1.19 -1.35
C VAL A 194 -13.31 -1.17 -1.75
N ASN A 195 -12.45 -1.81 -0.95
CA ASN A 195 -11.03 -1.94 -1.27
C ASN A 195 -10.75 -2.93 -2.41
N LEU A 196 -11.55 -3.99 -2.55
CA LEU A 196 -11.44 -4.91 -3.68
C LEU A 196 -11.86 -4.23 -4.99
N ILE A 197 -12.90 -3.40 -4.96
CA ILE A 197 -13.27 -2.58 -6.14
C ILE A 197 -12.10 -1.66 -6.51
N ASP A 198 -11.45 -1.03 -5.53
CA ASP A 198 -10.28 -0.17 -5.77
C ASP A 198 -9.10 -0.93 -6.38
N LEU A 199 -8.79 -2.11 -5.85
CA LEU A 199 -7.74 -2.98 -6.37
C LEU A 199 -8.03 -3.41 -7.82
N GLY A 200 -9.25 -3.85 -8.12
CA GLY A 200 -9.64 -4.27 -9.48
C GLY A 200 -9.65 -3.15 -10.52
N PHE A 201 -9.47 -1.89 -10.10
CA PHE A 201 -9.24 -0.75 -11.00
C PHE A 201 -7.81 -0.21 -10.96
N SER A 202 -6.90 -0.84 -10.22
CA SER A 202 -5.53 -0.34 -10.05
C SER A 202 -4.70 -0.36 -11.33
N ASP A 203 -4.98 -1.29 -12.25
CA ASP A 203 -4.35 -1.43 -13.57
C ASP A 203 -5.22 -0.87 -14.72
N ASN A 204 -6.34 -0.21 -14.38
CA ASN A 204 -7.40 0.27 -15.29
C ASN A 204 -8.14 -0.82 -16.09
N LYS A 205 -8.12 -2.09 -15.66
CA LYS A 205 -8.85 -3.18 -16.32
C LYS A 205 -9.49 -4.12 -15.30
N LEU A 206 -10.82 -4.13 -15.27
CA LEU A 206 -11.55 -5.16 -14.53
C LEU A 206 -11.86 -6.35 -15.45
N SER A 207 -11.23 -7.49 -15.19
CA SER A 207 -11.48 -8.74 -15.90
C SER A 207 -12.80 -9.39 -15.47
N LYS A 208 -13.29 -10.35 -16.28
CA LYS A 208 -14.49 -11.12 -15.92
C LYS A 208 -14.30 -11.99 -14.67
N ALA A 209 -13.06 -12.42 -14.40
CA ALA A 209 -12.75 -13.24 -13.24
C ALA A 209 -12.85 -12.38 -11.95
N GLU A 210 -12.29 -11.17 -11.99
CA GLU A 210 -12.38 -10.22 -10.89
C GLU A 210 -13.82 -9.76 -10.64
N ASP A 211 -14.58 -9.46 -11.69
CA ASP A 211 -16.00 -9.10 -11.58
C ASP A 211 -16.84 -10.21 -10.91
N GLY A 212 -16.56 -11.48 -11.24
CA GLY A 212 -17.15 -12.63 -10.58
C GLY A 212 -16.82 -12.68 -9.08
N LEU A 213 -15.56 -12.45 -8.72
CA LEU A 213 -15.14 -12.41 -7.31
C LEU A 213 -15.77 -11.23 -6.54
N LEU A 214 -15.85 -10.05 -7.15
CA LEU A 214 -16.53 -8.90 -6.55
C LEU A 214 -18.02 -9.20 -6.32
N THR A 215 -18.66 -9.92 -7.25
CA THR A 215 -20.05 -10.38 -7.11
C THR A 215 -20.22 -11.33 -5.93
N ASP A 216 -19.29 -12.24 -5.70
CA ASP A 216 -19.34 -13.17 -4.56
C ASP A 216 -19.10 -12.45 -3.23
N TRP A 217 -18.12 -11.55 -3.15
CA TRP A 217 -17.88 -10.71 -1.97
C TRP A 217 -19.08 -9.82 -1.63
N ARG A 218 -19.76 -9.34 -2.67
CA ARG A 218 -20.98 -8.55 -2.53
C ARG A 218 -22.11 -9.34 -1.87
N GLN A 219 -22.24 -10.64 -2.09
CA GLN A 219 -23.30 -11.45 -1.47
C GLN A 219 -23.18 -11.50 0.06
N ILE A 220 -21.95 -11.43 0.58
CA ILE A 220 -21.69 -11.43 2.02
C ILE A 220 -21.54 -10.01 2.61
N ALA A 221 -21.41 -8.98 1.78
CA ALA A 221 -21.40 -7.60 2.24
C ALA A 221 -22.85 -7.07 2.33
N PRO A 222 -23.29 -6.49 3.46
CA PRO A 222 -24.65 -5.94 3.62
C PRO A 222 -24.84 -4.59 2.89
N LEU A 223 -24.38 -4.45 1.65
CA LEU A 223 -24.62 -3.24 0.85
C LEU A 223 -25.90 -3.38 0.02
N SER A 224 -26.71 -2.32 0.02
CA SER A 224 -27.81 -2.24 -0.93
C SER A 224 -27.29 -2.15 -2.36
N GLU A 225 -28.11 -2.51 -3.35
CA GLU A 225 -27.76 -2.34 -4.76
C GLU A 225 -27.28 -0.93 -5.10
N LYS A 226 -28.02 0.05 -4.58
CA LYS A 226 -27.73 1.47 -4.77
C LYS A 226 -26.39 1.88 -4.15
N ASP A 227 -26.07 1.40 -2.95
CA ASP A 227 -24.83 1.76 -2.27
C ASP A 227 -23.61 1.09 -2.90
N TYR A 228 -23.74 -0.16 -3.36
CA TYR A 228 -22.69 -0.84 -4.10
C TYR A 228 -22.38 -0.13 -5.43
N GLN A 229 -23.42 0.16 -6.24
CA GLN A 229 -23.23 0.86 -7.51
C GLN A 229 -22.55 2.20 -7.31
N ARG A 230 -22.91 2.91 -6.24
CA ARG A 230 -22.26 4.16 -5.88
C ARG A 230 -20.78 3.99 -5.53
N CYS A 231 -20.41 2.96 -4.76
CA CYS A 231 -19.00 2.68 -4.48
C CYS A 231 -18.24 2.40 -5.77
N TYR A 232 -18.82 1.58 -6.65
CA TYR A 232 -18.25 1.23 -7.94
C TYR A 232 -18.04 2.48 -8.82
N ASP A 233 -19.07 3.29 -9.01
CA ASP A 233 -19.02 4.49 -9.86
C ASP A 233 -18.04 5.53 -9.33
N SER A 234 -18.01 5.77 -8.01
CA SER A 234 -17.07 6.72 -7.39
C SER A 234 -15.61 6.29 -7.56
N ILE A 235 -15.32 5.01 -7.39
CA ILE A 235 -13.95 4.49 -7.57
C ILE A 235 -13.55 4.50 -9.05
N LEU A 236 -14.44 4.04 -9.93
CA LEU A 236 -14.23 4.05 -11.38
C LEU A 236 -13.98 5.46 -11.90
N ALA A 237 -14.75 6.46 -11.44
CA ALA A 237 -14.53 7.85 -11.80
C ALA A 237 -13.11 8.32 -11.45
N GLY A 238 -12.59 7.91 -10.28
CA GLY A 238 -11.22 8.23 -9.86
C GLY A 238 -10.12 7.52 -10.67
N ALA A 239 -10.38 6.30 -11.13
CA ALA A 239 -9.48 5.52 -11.98
C ALA A 239 -9.46 6.00 -13.44
N SER A 240 -10.55 6.60 -13.91
CA SER A 240 -10.76 6.97 -15.32
C SER A 240 -10.00 8.23 -15.75
N LEU A 241 -8.69 8.32 -15.50
CA LEU A 241 -7.86 9.50 -15.87
C LEU A 241 -7.88 9.82 -17.37
N GLY A 242 -8.18 8.84 -18.22
CA GLY A 242 -8.36 9.04 -19.66
C GLY A 242 -9.43 10.07 -20.02
N VAL A 243 -10.44 10.31 -19.17
CA VAL A 243 -11.45 11.36 -19.41
C VAL A 243 -10.87 12.78 -19.35
N MET A 244 -9.68 12.93 -18.76
CA MET A 244 -8.97 14.20 -18.62
C MET A 244 -8.11 14.54 -19.84
N VAL A 245 -7.94 13.60 -20.78
CA VAL A 245 -7.07 13.72 -21.97
C VAL A 245 -7.83 14.19 -23.21
N ASN A 246 -9.17 14.10 -23.22
CA ASN A 246 -10.00 14.42 -24.41
C ASN A 246 -10.41 15.90 -24.55
N GLU A 247 -10.61 16.26 -25.82
CA GLU A 247 -10.67 17.58 -26.48
C GLU A 247 -11.65 18.60 -25.89
N THR A 248 -11.14 19.64 -25.23
CA THR A 248 -11.61 21.01 -25.48
C THR A 248 -10.45 21.99 -25.31
N PRO A 249 -9.75 22.37 -26.39
CA PRO A 249 -8.87 23.53 -26.37
C PRO A 249 -9.74 24.77 -26.59
N SER A 250 -10.14 25.43 -25.51
CA SER A 250 -10.53 26.84 -25.58
C SER A 250 -9.63 27.67 -24.66
N GLY A 251 -8.33 27.53 -24.86
CA GLY A 251 -7.29 28.30 -24.20
C GLY A 251 -5.94 27.57 -24.25
N PRO A 252 -4.81 28.27 -24.47
CA PRO A 252 -3.51 27.63 -24.66
C PRO A 252 -2.93 26.92 -23.42
N ASP A 253 -3.49 27.08 -22.22
CA ASP A 253 -2.85 26.57 -20.99
C ASP A 253 -3.76 25.61 -20.17
N TRP A 254 -5.05 25.90 -20.03
CA TRP A 254 -5.93 25.23 -19.06
C TRP A 254 -6.53 23.92 -19.57
N THR A 255 -5.78 22.82 -19.43
CA THR A 255 -6.27 21.48 -19.74
C THR A 255 -7.02 20.86 -18.55
N PRO A 256 -7.98 19.95 -18.78
CA PRO A 256 -8.66 19.23 -17.70
C PRO A 256 -7.67 18.52 -16.76
N ILE A 257 -6.64 17.87 -17.31
CA ILE A 257 -5.64 17.16 -16.48
C ILE A 257 -4.88 18.13 -15.55
N ASN A 258 -4.54 19.33 -16.01
CA ASN A 258 -3.90 20.35 -15.17
C ASN A 258 -4.83 20.83 -14.04
N LEU A 259 -6.14 20.95 -14.32
CA LEU A 259 -7.14 21.31 -13.31
C LEU A 259 -7.33 20.21 -12.25
N LEU A 260 -7.28 18.93 -12.66
CA LEU A 260 -7.21 17.81 -11.71
C LEU A 260 -5.97 17.93 -10.81
N CYS A 261 -4.78 18.14 -11.40
CA CYS A 261 -3.55 18.32 -10.65
C CYS A 261 -3.68 19.47 -9.64
N ALA A 262 -4.18 20.63 -10.07
CA ALA A 262 -4.38 21.80 -9.20
C ALA A 262 -5.34 21.50 -8.03
N ALA A 263 -6.45 20.81 -8.29
CA ALA A 263 -7.43 20.45 -7.27
C ALA A 263 -6.86 19.48 -6.23
N VAL A 264 -6.11 18.46 -6.67
CA VAL A 264 -5.44 17.52 -5.75
C VAL A 264 -4.33 18.22 -4.95
N LEU A 265 -3.53 19.06 -5.61
CA LEU A 265 -2.50 19.87 -4.97
C LEU A 265 -3.08 20.77 -3.87
N GLY A 266 -4.27 21.33 -4.10
CA GLY A 266 -5.00 22.14 -3.12
C GLY A 266 -5.36 21.39 -1.82
N VAL A 267 -5.56 20.07 -1.88
CA VAL A 267 -5.67 19.23 -0.68
C VAL A 267 -4.30 19.06 -0.04
N THR A 268 -3.30 18.65 -0.81
CA THR A 268 -1.97 18.28 -0.27
C THR A 268 -1.20 19.42 0.39
N ARG A 269 -1.40 20.68 -0.03
CA ARG A 269 -0.73 21.84 0.57
C ARG A 269 -1.12 22.07 2.04
N HIS A 270 -2.30 21.60 2.43
CA HIS A 270 -2.79 21.65 3.80
C HIS A 270 -2.32 20.44 4.62
N GLN A 271 -1.49 19.56 4.03
CA GLN A 271 -0.94 18.33 4.62
C GLN A 271 0.57 18.17 4.25
N PRO A 272 1.43 19.13 4.64
CA PRO A 272 2.82 19.21 4.19
C PRO A 272 3.68 17.99 4.57
N GLU A 273 3.35 17.31 5.66
CA GLU A 273 4.07 16.14 6.19
C GLU A 273 4.04 14.92 5.25
N ILE A 274 3.04 14.85 4.37
CA ILE A 274 2.86 13.71 3.43
C ILE A 274 2.90 14.14 1.96
N ALA A 275 2.94 15.44 1.69
CA ALA A 275 2.82 16.00 0.35
C ALA A 275 3.79 15.36 -0.64
N GLU A 276 5.08 15.23 -0.31
CA GLU A 276 6.10 14.72 -1.25
C GLU A 276 5.79 13.29 -1.73
N ARG A 277 5.45 12.38 -0.80
CA ARG A 277 5.13 10.99 -1.14
C ARG A 277 3.86 10.92 -2.00
N ARG A 278 2.87 11.77 -1.72
CA ARG A 278 1.59 11.81 -2.42
C ARG A 278 1.71 12.38 -3.83
N LEU A 279 2.49 13.44 -3.99
CA LEU A 279 2.78 14.03 -5.29
C LEU A 279 3.50 13.04 -6.20
N LYS A 280 4.47 12.29 -5.67
CA LYS A 280 5.13 11.20 -6.43
C LYS A 280 4.15 10.11 -6.85
N ALA A 281 3.20 9.72 -6.00
CA ALA A 281 2.18 8.73 -6.34
C ALA A 281 1.21 9.24 -7.42
N LEU A 282 0.77 10.49 -7.31
CA LEU A 282 -0.09 11.13 -8.29
C LEU A 282 0.61 11.30 -9.63
N GLU A 283 1.87 11.75 -9.63
CA GLU A 283 2.69 11.91 -10.84
C GLU A 283 2.86 10.58 -11.58
N ARG A 284 3.07 9.47 -10.87
CA ARG A 284 3.11 8.12 -11.47
C ARG A 284 1.79 7.73 -12.11
N ARG A 285 0.65 8.06 -11.49
CA ARG A 285 -0.69 7.77 -12.03
C ARG A 285 -1.02 8.62 -13.25
N ILE A 286 -0.66 9.90 -13.22
CA ILE A 286 -0.92 10.86 -14.31
C ILE A 286 0.08 10.68 -15.46
N GLN A 287 1.27 10.14 -15.19
CA GLN A 287 2.37 9.96 -16.15
C GLN A 287 2.78 11.28 -16.85
N SER A 288 2.64 12.41 -16.17
CA SER A 288 3.00 13.73 -16.70
C SER A 288 3.47 14.69 -15.62
N THR A 289 4.78 14.92 -15.55
CA THR A 289 5.39 15.95 -14.70
C THR A 289 4.95 17.35 -15.13
N ASP A 290 4.76 17.57 -16.44
CA ASP A 290 4.32 18.87 -16.98
C ASP A 290 2.91 19.22 -16.49
N ALA A 291 2.00 18.24 -16.41
CA ALA A 291 0.66 18.48 -15.89
C ALA A 291 0.68 18.83 -14.40
N MET A 292 1.56 18.20 -13.62
CA MET A 292 1.76 18.51 -12.20
C MET A 292 2.28 19.94 -12.00
N ASN A 293 3.33 20.31 -12.73
CA ASN A 293 3.91 21.66 -12.68
C ASN A 293 2.89 22.73 -13.12
N SER A 294 2.11 22.44 -14.15
CA SER A 294 1.04 23.33 -14.62
C SER A 294 -0.05 23.50 -13.57
N GLY A 295 -0.50 22.39 -12.96
CA GLY A 295 -1.47 22.41 -11.88
C GLY A 295 -1.00 23.23 -10.67
N GLN A 296 0.28 23.12 -10.30
CA GLN A 296 0.86 23.94 -9.23
C GLN A 296 0.87 25.42 -9.59
N THR A 297 1.33 25.75 -10.80
CA THR A 297 1.35 27.13 -11.30
C THR A 297 -0.05 27.76 -11.23
N TYR A 298 -1.09 26.98 -11.57
CA TYR A 298 -2.48 27.44 -11.52
C TYR A 298 -2.98 27.69 -10.12
N LEU A 299 -2.69 26.77 -9.20
CA LEU A 299 -3.07 26.92 -7.81
C LEU A 299 -2.41 28.16 -7.19
N GLU A 300 -1.15 28.44 -7.53
CA GLU A 300 -0.41 29.63 -7.09
C GLU A 300 -0.98 30.93 -7.68
N GLN A 301 -1.39 30.92 -8.95
CA GLN A 301 -1.94 32.10 -9.62
C GLN A 301 -3.38 32.44 -9.21
N LEU A 302 -4.22 31.41 -9.04
CA LEU A 302 -5.65 31.58 -8.83
C LEU A 302 -6.06 31.58 -7.36
N GLY A 303 -5.29 30.89 -6.51
CA GLY A 303 -5.77 30.49 -5.20
C GLY A 303 -7.00 29.59 -5.28
N ASP A 304 -7.65 29.35 -4.14
CA ASP A 304 -8.76 28.39 -4.05
C ASP A 304 -10.00 28.88 -4.77
N ASP A 305 -10.38 30.13 -4.52
CA ASP A 305 -11.59 30.75 -5.07
C ASP A 305 -11.53 30.84 -6.60
N GLY A 306 -10.34 31.19 -7.12
CA GLY A 306 -10.11 31.23 -8.55
C GLY A 306 -10.16 29.84 -9.17
N LEU A 307 -9.58 28.82 -8.53
CA LEU A 307 -9.65 27.44 -9.01
C LEU A 307 -11.09 26.93 -9.07
N ALA A 308 -11.87 27.13 -8.00
CA ALA A 308 -13.28 26.72 -7.97
C ALA A 308 -14.11 27.41 -9.07
N THR A 309 -13.86 28.70 -9.32
CA THR A 309 -14.51 29.44 -10.40
C THR A 309 -14.22 28.81 -11.77
N VAL A 310 -12.95 28.47 -12.04
CA VAL A 310 -12.52 27.88 -13.32
C VAL A 310 -13.11 26.48 -13.52
N LEU A 311 -13.18 25.67 -12.47
CA LEU A 311 -13.73 24.31 -12.55
C LEU A 311 -15.19 24.28 -13.04
N SER A 312 -16.01 25.29 -12.69
CA SER A 312 -17.44 25.32 -13.04
C SER A 312 -17.70 25.42 -14.55
N GLY A 313 -16.81 26.10 -15.28
CA GLY A 313 -16.97 26.34 -16.71
C GLY A 313 -16.16 25.43 -17.63
N MET A 314 -15.12 24.76 -17.11
CA MET A 314 -14.13 24.07 -17.96
C MET A 314 -14.26 22.55 -17.99
N LEU A 315 -14.96 21.94 -17.03
CA LEU A 315 -15.04 20.48 -16.93
C LEU A 315 -16.40 19.95 -17.35
N GLN A 316 -16.40 18.91 -18.18
CA GLN A 316 -17.57 18.10 -18.50
C GLN A 316 -18.00 17.25 -17.28
N PRO A 317 -19.25 16.75 -17.22
CA PRO A 317 -19.74 15.99 -16.07
C PRO A 317 -18.82 14.82 -15.64
N ALA A 318 -18.35 14.01 -16.58
CA ALA A 318 -17.43 12.89 -16.27
C ALA A 318 -16.07 13.36 -15.71
N GLN A 319 -15.57 14.51 -16.17
CA GLN A 319 -14.33 15.11 -15.67
C GLN A 319 -14.54 15.67 -14.26
N ARG A 320 -15.70 16.29 -13.99
CA ARG A 320 -16.04 16.77 -12.64
C ARG A 320 -16.10 15.62 -11.64
N SER A 321 -16.72 14.50 -12.01
CA SER A 321 -16.74 13.28 -11.18
C SER A 321 -15.33 12.72 -10.95
N CYS A 322 -14.48 12.71 -11.98
CA CYS A 322 -13.08 12.27 -11.87
C CYS A 322 -12.26 13.15 -10.93
N VAL A 323 -12.41 14.48 -11.04
CA VAL A 323 -11.77 15.45 -10.12
C VAL A 323 -12.26 15.25 -8.70
N LEU A 324 -13.57 15.19 -8.49
CA LEU A 324 -14.16 14.98 -7.18
C LEU A 324 -13.65 13.69 -6.53
N ALA A 325 -13.64 12.58 -7.27
CA ALA A 325 -13.19 11.29 -6.77
C ALA A 325 -11.72 11.29 -6.35
N ASN A 326 -10.83 11.88 -7.15
CA ASN A 326 -9.41 11.96 -6.81
C ASN A 326 -9.14 12.91 -5.64
N VAL A 327 -9.83 14.05 -5.58
CA VAL A 327 -9.74 15.00 -4.46
C VAL A 327 -10.20 14.36 -3.15
N LEU A 328 -11.36 13.68 -3.16
CA LEU A 328 -11.89 13.00 -1.98
C LEU A 328 -11.02 11.82 -1.56
N ARG A 329 -10.48 11.07 -2.51
CA ARG A 329 -9.51 10.00 -2.24
C ARG A 329 -8.34 10.55 -1.45
N GLU A 330 -7.71 11.62 -1.93
CA GLU A 330 -6.55 12.21 -1.25
C GLU A 330 -6.92 12.80 0.10
N ALA A 331 -8.06 13.49 0.22
CA ALA A 331 -8.50 14.10 1.47
C ALA A 331 -8.76 13.07 2.59
N HIS A 332 -9.26 11.88 2.24
CA HIS A 332 -9.64 10.85 3.21
C HIS A 332 -8.63 9.71 3.39
N LEU A 333 -7.52 9.71 2.64
CA LEU A 333 -6.59 8.58 2.60
C LEU A 333 -5.91 8.27 3.94
N LEU A 334 -5.88 9.24 4.86
CA LEU A 334 -5.28 9.10 6.21
C LEU A 334 -6.30 9.33 7.35
N GLY A 335 -7.59 9.31 7.04
CA GLY A 335 -8.66 9.50 8.02
C GLY A 335 -9.47 10.76 7.76
N GLU A 336 -9.89 11.43 8.83
CA GLU A 336 -10.75 12.61 8.72
C GLU A 336 -9.94 13.86 8.32
N PRO A 337 -10.41 14.64 7.33
CA PRO A 337 -9.70 15.82 6.85
C PRO A 337 -9.67 16.94 7.90
N SER A 338 -8.63 17.78 7.84
CA SER A 338 -8.53 18.97 8.68
C SER A 338 -9.62 20.01 8.34
N PRO A 339 -9.92 20.98 9.21
CA PRO A 339 -10.88 22.04 8.91
C PRO A 339 -10.55 22.82 7.63
N GLU A 340 -9.27 23.04 7.34
CA GLU A 340 -8.79 23.73 6.14
C GLU A 340 -9.07 22.90 4.88
N VAL A 341 -8.82 21.59 4.93
CA VAL A 341 -9.17 20.67 3.83
C VAL A 341 -10.69 20.63 3.65
N VAL A 342 -11.48 20.56 4.73
CA VAL A 342 -12.94 20.58 4.66
C VAL A 342 -13.45 21.86 3.99
N ALA A 343 -12.90 23.02 4.35
CA ALA A 343 -13.26 24.30 3.73
C ALA A 343 -12.93 24.30 2.23
N PHE A 344 -11.75 23.82 1.85
CA PHE A 344 -11.34 23.69 0.46
C PHE A 344 -12.24 22.72 -0.33
N LEU A 345 -12.62 21.58 0.27
CA LEU A 345 -13.54 20.62 -0.34
C LEU A 345 -14.93 21.20 -0.60
N GLN A 346 -15.45 22.04 0.32
CA GLN A 346 -16.74 22.70 0.11
C GLN A 346 -16.70 23.70 -1.04
N LEU A 347 -15.60 24.45 -1.15
CA LEU A 347 -15.38 25.36 -2.25
C LEU A 347 -15.28 24.62 -3.59
N LEU A 348 -14.52 23.52 -3.64
CA LEU A 348 -14.43 22.66 -4.82
C LEU A 348 -15.77 22.05 -5.19
N ARG A 349 -16.57 21.61 -4.22
CA ARG A 349 -17.92 21.10 -4.46
C ARG A 349 -18.78 22.13 -5.19
N GLU A 350 -18.75 23.38 -4.75
CA GLU A 350 -19.48 24.47 -5.39
C GLU A 350 -18.95 24.74 -6.80
N GLY A 351 -17.63 24.80 -6.96
CA GLY A 351 -16.98 24.96 -8.25
C GLY A 351 -17.26 23.82 -9.24
N LEU A 352 -17.42 22.59 -8.76
CA LEU A 352 -17.79 21.43 -9.59
C LEU A 352 -19.29 21.32 -9.83
N GLU A 353 -20.10 22.21 -9.23
CA GLU A 353 -21.56 22.19 -9.27
C GLU A 353 -22.18 20.88 -8.77
N ILE A 354 -21.55 20.26 -7.76
CA ILE A 354 -21.99 18.97 -7.19
C ILE A 354 -22.98 19.20 -6.05
N ALA A 355 -24.08 18.45 -6.08
CA ALA A 355 -25.11 18.52 -5.04
C ALA A 355 -24.55 18.06 -3.68
N PRO A 356 -24.96 18.66 -2.54
CA PRO A 356 -24.44 18.29 -1.22
C PRO A 356 -24.62 16.81 -0.85
N ASP A 357 -25.74 16.20 -1.23
CA ASP A 357 -26.03 14.80 -0.97
C ASP A 357 -25.19 13.85 -1.83
N GLU A 358 -24.92 14.21 -3.09
CA GLU A 358 -23.99 13.50 -3.97
C GLU A 358 -22.56 13.57 -3.43
N PHE A 359 -22.12 14.76 -3.02
CA PHE A 359 -20.81 14.98 -2.42
C PHE A 359 -20.61 14.12 -1.17
N GLU A 360 -21.54 14.17 -0.21
CA GLU A 360 -21.45 13.41 1.03
C GLU A 360 -21.48 11.89 0.77
N ALA A 361 -22.28 11.46 -0.20
CA ALA A 361 -22.34 10.05 -0.56
C ALA A 361 -21.02 9.55 -1.19
N CYS A 362 -20.37 10.37 -2.02
CA CYS A 362 -19.05 10.09 -2.57
C CYS A 362 -17.96 10.11 -1.48
N ALA A 363 -17.98 11.13 -0.60
CA ALA A 363 -17.05 11.26 0.52
C ALA A 363 -17.13 10.07 1.49
N LYS A 364 -18.33 9.51 1.69
CA LYS A 364 -18.51 8.27 2.48
C LYS A 364 -17.74 7.09 1.88
N VAL A 365 -17.73 6.94 0.55
CA VAL A 365 -16.97 5.86 -0.13
C VAL A 365 -15.48 6.03 0.16
N PHE A 366 -14.95 7.25 0.00
CA PHE A 366 -13.52 7.50 0.21
C PHE A 366 -13.11 7.48 1.69
N ARG A 367 -14.00 7.78 2.64
CA ARG A 367 -13.77 7.50 4.08
C ARG A 367 -13.66 6.02 4.37
N GLN A 368 -14.51 5.20 3.77
CA GLN A 368 -14.42 3.74 3.90
C GLN A 368 -13.14 3.22 3.26
N LEU A 369 -12.80 3.72 2.06
CA LEU A 369 -11.54 3.41 1.40
C LEU A 369 -10.34 3.92 2.20
N GLY A 370 -10.42 5.04 2.89
CA GLY A 370 -9.34 5.57 3.75
C GLY A 370 -9.14 4.79 5.04
N ASN A 371 -10.12 3.99 5.47
CA ASN A 371 -10.02 3.20 6.70
C ASN A 371 -9.14 1.95 6.50
N THR A 372 -7.83 2.12 6.66
CA THR A 372 -6.83 1.06 6.54
C THR A 372 -6.69 0.22 7.80
N ALA A 373 -7.39 0.52 8.91
CA ALA A 373 -7.17 -0.14 10.19
C ALA A 373 -7.34 -1.67 10.13
N LEU A 374 -8.22 -2.15 9.25
CA LEU A 374 -8.44 -3.58 9.03
C LEU A 374 -7.32 -4.27 8.23
N PHE A 375 -6.53 -3.49 7.49
CA PHE A 375 -5.41 -3.94 6.64
C PHE A 375 -4.06 -3.87 7.35
N LEU A 376 -4.03 -3.35 8.58
CA LEU A 376 -2.84 -3.28 9.41
C LEU A 376 -2.91 -4.36 10.49
N GLU A 377 -1.80 -5.07 10.68
CA GLU A 377 -1.71 -6.13 11.68
C GLU A 377 -1.80 -5.50 13.08
N SER A 378 -2.93 -5.70 13.75
CA SER A 378 -3.17 -5.17 15.09
C SER A 378 -2.71 -6.18 16.14
N PRO A 379 -1.82 -5.82 17.07
CA PRO A 379 -1.43 -6.69 18.17
C PRO A 379 -2.62 -6.88 19.12
N GLY A 380 -3.39 -7.97 18.96
CA GLY A 380 -4.37 -8.39 19.98
C GLY A 380 -5.76 -8.81 19.51
N ARG A 381 -6.12 -8.68 18.22
CA ARG A 381 -7.35 -9.29 17.68
C ARG A 381 -7.04 -10.72 17.21
N LYS A 382 -7.10 -11.68 18.14
CA LYS A 382 -7.08 -13.12 17.82
C LYS A 382 -8.47 -13.62 17.51
#